data_AF-A0A2A5H4U8-F1
#
_entry.id   AF-A0A2A5H4U8-F1
#
_cell.length_a   1.000
_cell.length_b   1.000
_cell.length_c   1.000
_cell.angle_alpha   90.00
_cell.angle_beta   90.00
_cell.angle_gamma   90.00
#
_symmetry.space_group_name_H-M   'P 1'
#
loop_
_entity.id
_entity.type
_entity.pdbx_description
1 polymer ?
#
loop_
_entity_poly.entity_id
_entity_poly.type
_entity_poly.pdbx_seq_one_letter_code
_entity_poly.pdbx_strand_id
1 'polypeptide(L)'
;MTQQEHTEEPQLIIPELETNIDTALTPKKPLYEFFGKDRVRFPLLVTDDYGVKELSMRMDIDEIVEDRPLGTYTEETRLIMSQAGTDFKISPTFDMTWHTWAGLPVTFEFKAIDHKGQDAHLEKIHLILPERKFEHPMAKSLIAMRKRLAWNYKGDLLEIAENLKTLLNAPDYFQNDPVIYLAIKTASSRLSLVNGKKENIKKQAAKEIIKLLWNAAIVVEDGNLSLALKELRDAQRALENAMSDPNTSEDEISRLMDNLREKMSNYFAEMQRDIQKRMADGEEFPELSADNFAQIISPDALSKLMEEIESALRNGDEKKAQELMSQLQRMMEMMDGEMSPNLPMDMQAMREGINELQELIERQEILLSQTQKQAKMKRILDGRKKIAPHSTPTLKEMLKDFGMENVPPTPDQQEQTPPYKASKLAVDTQPNKVEQESLRYILGQLMLDISEKIDEIPETMGLAEQEMRDSEQALENNSPSTSIPHQEKAITYLKDAQEDLNQKLRQRMKQMIGIGMGRSQKYDPLGRPYGGEEEADGKPNGSRVKVPDALQKKRIDEILKTLRDRSGDFGRPADELNYFRRLLRQF
;
A
#
# COMPACT_ATOMS: atom_id res chain seq x y z
N MET A 1 19.26 -71.36 27.77
CA MET A 1 18.40 -70.40 28.50
C MET A 1 19.32 -69.30 29.02
N THR A 2 19.85 -68.44 28.14
CA THR A 2 19.36 -67.10 27.77
C THR A 2 19.29 -66.10 28.93
N GLN A 3 20.32 -65.26 29.03
CA GLN A 3 20.32 -63.90 29.62
C GLN A 3 21.60 -63.21 29.11
N GLN A 4 21.51 -62.56 27.95
CA GLN A 4 21.52 -61.10 27.78
C GLN A 4 22.92 -60.48 27.95
N GLU A 5 23.70 -60.58 26.87
CA GLU A 5 24.79 -59.65 26.58
C GLU A 5 24.17 -58.35 26.07
N HIS A 6 24.19 -57.30 26.90
CA HIS A 6 23.99 -55.93 26.45
C HIS A 6 25.39 -55.35 26.18
N THR A 7 25.79 -55.41 24.92
CA THR A 7 26.93 -54.64 24.41
C THR A 7 26.45 -53.20 24.26
N GLU A 8 26.92 -52.31 25.13
CA GLU A 8 26.87 -50.87 24.92
C GLU A 8 27.69 -50.54 23.67
N GLU A 9 27.00 -50.22 22.57
CA GLU A 9 27.65 -49.58 21.43
C GLU A 9 27.92 -48.10 21.77
N PRO A 10 29.13 -47.59 21.46
CA PRO A 10 29.48 -46.21 21.71
C PRO A 10 28.62 -45.31 20.81
N GLN A 11 27.79 -44.48 21.43
CA GLN A 11 27.16 -43.36 20.72
C GLN A 11 28.28 -42.45 20.21
N LEU A 12 28.55 -42.54 18.91
CA LEU A 12 29.37 -41.59 18.19
C LEU A 12 28.72 -40.21 18.37
N ILE A 13 29.32 -39.44 19.27
CA ILE A 13 29.32 -37.99 19.25
C ILE A 13 29.87 -37.62 17.87
N ILE A 14 28.98 -37.32 16.92
CA ILE A 14 29.40 -36.71 15.67
C ILE A 14 29.76 -35.26 16.05
N PRO A 15 31.04 -34.87 15.93
CA PRO A 15 31.52 -33.56 16.33
C PRO A 15 30.79 -32.49 15.51
N GLU A 16 30.60 -31.33 16.13
CA GLU A 16 30.44 -30.07 15.41
C GLU A 16 31.42 -30.05 14.24
N LEU A 17 30.89 -30.21 13.03
CA LEU A 17 31.60 -29.84 11.82
C LEU A 17 31.70 -28.31 11.89
N GLU A 18 32.80 -27.82 12.46
CA GLU A 18 33.39 -26.53 12.15
C GLU A 18 33.69 -26.52 10.64
N THR A 19 32.65 -26.28 9.83
CA THR A 19 32.84 -25.74 8.50
C THR A 19 32.91 -24.23 8.67
N ASN A 20 34.13 -23.70 8.64
CA ASN A 20 34.40 -22.29 8.36
C ASN A 20 33.70 -21.92 7.03
N ILE A 21 32.46 -21.48 7.14
CA ILE A 21 31.74 -20.74 6.13
C ILE A 21 31.34 -19.47 6.88
N ASP A 22 31.97 -18.35 6.56
CA ASP A 22 31.72 -17.07 7.23
C ASP A 22 30.23 -16.64 7.08
N THR A 23 29.53 -17.21 6.08
CA THR A 23 28.08 -17.15 5.86
C THR A 23 27.37 -18.46 6.25
N ALA A 24 26.43 -18.41 7.20
CA ALA A 24 25.59 -19.54 7.60
C ALA A 24 24.11 -19.32 7.24
N LEU A 25 23.50 -20.27 6.54
CA LEU A 25 22.07 -20.31 6.24
C LEU A 25 21.46 -21.55 6.90
N THR A 26 20.56 -21.35 7.87
CA THR A 26 19.93 -22.47 8.60
C THR A 26 18.40 -22.34 8.61
N PRO A 27 17.67 -23.47 8.55
CA PRO A 27 16.23 -23.43 8.58
C PRO A 27 15.75 -23.38 10.04
N LYS A 28 14.76 -22.54 10.33
CA LYS A 28 14.09 -22.58 11.63
C LYS A 28 13.04 -23.68 11.60
N LYS A 29 12.84 -24.44 12.69
CA LYS A 29 11.73 -25.39 12.77
C LYS A 29 10.40 -24.66 13.05
N PRO A 30 9.31 -24.97 12.32
CA PRO A 30 9.21 -25.94 11.22
C PRO A 30 9.87 -25.42 9.92
N LEU A 31 10.48 -26.32 9.13
CA LEU A 31 11.25 -25.99 7.90
C LEU A 31 10.46 -25.10 6.91
N TYR A 32 9.13 -25.23 6.91
CA TYR A 32 8.21 -24.41 6.15
C TYR A 32 6.85 -24.35 6.88
N GLU A 33 6.04 -23.35 6.53
CA GLU A 33 4.67 -23.18 7.00
C GLU A 33 3.76 -22.86 5.81
N PHE A 34 2.55 -23.42 5.79
CA PHE A 34 1.53 -23.00 4.83
C PHE A 34 0.83 -21.75 5.36
N PHE A 35 0.86 -20.67 4.58
CA PHE A 35 0.21 -19.41 4.92
C PHE A 35 -1.04 -19.24 4.04
N GLY A 36 -2.22 -19.25 4.66
CA GLY A 36 -3.48 -19.35 3.92
C GLY A 36 -3.66 -20.74 3.28
N LYS A 37 -4.46 -20.83 2.20
CA LYS A 37 -4.68 -22.10 1.48
C LYS A 37 -3.60 -22.41 0.43
N ASP A 38 -2.86 -21.40 -0.02
CA ASP A 38 -2.18 -21.43 -1.33
C ASP A 38 -0.69 -21.01 -1.30
N ARG A 39 -0.18 -20.47 -0.18
CA ARG A 39 1.19 -19.93 -0.12
C ARG A 39 2.08 -20.73 0.82
N VAL A 40 3.35 -20.84 0.48
CA VAL A 40 4.38 -21.49 1.31
C VAL A 40 5.32 -20.42 1.86
N ARG A 41 5.58 -20.47 3.16
CA ARG A 41 6.51 -19.60 3.88
C ARG A 41 7.68 -20.42 4.40
N PHE A 42 8.90 -19.93 4.20
CA PHE A 42 10.11 -20.59 4.69
C PHE A 42 10.78 -19.72 5.76
N PRO A 43 10.67 -20.05 7.06
CA PRO A 43 11.37 -19.30 8.09
C PRO A 43 12.87 -19.65 8.07
N LEU A 44 13.69 -18.72 7.57
CA LEU A 44 15.13 -18.87 7.42
C LEU A 44 15.87 -17.98 8.43
N LEU A 45 16.97 -18.49 8.96
CA LEU A 45 17.95 -17.75 9.74
C LEU A 45 19.22 -17.61 8.92
N VAL A 46 19.64 -16.38 8.71
CA VAL A 46 20.85 -16.03 7.97
C VAL A 46 21.79 -15.34 8.92
N THR A 47 23.02 -15.83 9.04
CA THR A 47 24.05 -15.24 9.91
C THR A 47 25.31 -15.06 9.08
N ASP A 48 25.83 -13.85 9.03
CA ASP A 48 27.01 -13.51 8.22
C ASP A 48 27.74 -12.30 8.83
N ASP A 49 29.06 -12.27 8.72
CA ASP A 49 29.91 -11.20 9.25
C ASP A 49 30.03 -9.97 8.33
N TYR A 50 29.73 -10.09 7.03
CA TYR A 50 29.68 -8.98 6.05
C TYR A 50 28.26 -8.54 5.69
N GLY A 51 27.25 -9.29 6.12
CA GLY A 51 25.87 -9.13 5.71
C GLY A 51 25.61 -9.83 4.37
N VAL A 52 24.47 -10.50 4.31
CA VAL A 52 23.91 -11.10 3.11
C VAL A 52 23.20 -10.06 2.25
N LYS A 53 23.54 -10.06 0.96
CA LYS A 53 23.06 -9.17 -0.10
C LYS A 53 21.93 -9.80 -0.92
N GLU A 54 21.98 -11.11 -1.12
CA GLU A 54 21.09 -11.81 -2.05
C GLU A 54 20.65 -13.16 -1.49
N LEU A 55 19.38 -13.50 -1.73
CA LEU A 55 18.80 -14.80 -1.44
C LEU A 55 18.10 -15.32 -2.70
N SER A 56 18.62 -16.41 -3.27
CA SER A 56 18.03 -17.13 -4.39
C SER A 56 17.33 -18.38 -3.89
N MET A 57 16.18 -18.67 -4.48
CA MET A 57 15.41 -19.87 -4.25
C MET A 57 15.23 -20.58 -5.59
N ARG A 58 15.51 -21.89 -5.62
CA ARG A 58 15.26 -22.76 -6.75
C ARG A 58 14.32 -23.89 -6.33
N MET A 59 13.20 -24.03 -7.03
CA MET A 59 12.28 -25.15 -6.88
C MET A 59 12.39 -26.09 -8.08
N ASP A 60 12.64 -27.37 -7.83
CA ASP A 60 12.59 -28.44 -8.83
C ASP A 60 11.65 -29.57 -8.38
N ILE A 61 11.25 -30.45 -9.30
CA ILE A 61 10.47 -31.63 -8.96
C ILE A 61 11.32 -32.60 -8.14
N ASP A 62 10.70 -33.20 -7.13
CA ASP A 62 11.39 -34.15 -6.26
C ASP A 62 11.81 -35.41 -7.04
N GLU A 63 12.99 -35.94 -6.70
CA GLU A 63 13.56 -37.13 -7.31
C GLU A 63 12.72 -38.40 -7.02
N ILE A 64 11.86 -38.36 -5.99
CA ILE A 64 10.89 -39.43 -5.71
C ILE A 64 9.84 -39.60 -6.83
N VAL A 65 9.67 -38.60 -7.70
CA VAL A 65 8.78 -38.68 -8.85
C VAL A 65 9.54 -39.28 -10.04
N GLU A 66 9.40 -40.60 -10.23
CA GLU A 66 10.10 -41.36 -11.28
C GLU A 66 9.78 -40.85 -12.69
N ASP A 67 8.49 -40.71 -13.02
CA ASP A 67 8.04 -40.15 -14.30
C ASP A 67 7.82 -38.64 -14.17
N ARG A 68 8.74 -37.83 -14.71
CA ARG A 68 8.65 -36.38 -14.59
C ARG A 68 7.54 -35.80 -15.49
N PRO A 69 6.46 -35.19 -14.94
CA PRO A 69 5.50 -34.44 -15.73
C PRO A 69 6.15 -33.20 -16.35
N LEU A 70 5.53 -32.72 -17.43
CA LEU A 70 5.96 -31.53 -18.13
C LEU A 70 5.92 -30.31 -17.20
N GLY A 71 7.10 -29.72 -16.99
CA GLY A 71 7.29 -28.48 -16.24
C GLY A 71 8.73 -27.99 -16.37
N THR A 72 9.04 -26.90 -15.68
CA THR A 72 10.38 -26.33 -15.58
C THR A 72 10.64 -25.96 -14.14
N TYR A 73 11.90 -26.02 -13.71
CA TYR A 73 12.27 -25.47 -12.42
C TYR A 73 11.91 -23.98 -12.36
N THR A 74 11.62 -23.48 -11.17
CA THR A 74 11.37 -22.06 -10.93
C THR A 74 12.51 -21.52 -10.09
N GLU A 75 13.04 -20.37 -10.47
CA GLU A 75 14.12 -19.69 -9.75
C GLU A 75 13.67 -18.26 -9.47
N GLU A 76 13.84 -17.82 -8.22
CA GLU A 76 13.52 -16.48 -7.79
C GLU A 76 14.66 -15.95 -6.92
N THR A 77 15.22 -14.81 -7.32
CA THR A 77 16.27 -14.11 -6.60
C THR A 77 15.70 -12.87 -5.94
N ARG A 78 16.03 -12.66 -4.67
CA ARG A 78 15.62 -11.49 -3.89
C ARG A 78 16.85 -10.81 -3.31
N LEU A 79 16.93 -9.50 -3.45
CA LEU A 79 17.91 -8.69 -2.74
C LEU A 79 17.47 -8.56 -1.27
N ILE A 80 18.39 -8.84 -0.35
CA ILE A 80 18.18 -8.71 1.08
C ILE A 80 19.26 -7.83 1.68
N MET A 81 18.92 -7.01 2.68
CA MET A 81 19.89 -6.23 3.43
C MET A 81 19.90 -6.73 4.87
N SER A 82 20.89 -7.55 5.20
CA SER A 82 21.17 -7.95 6.58
C SER A 82 22.38 -7.20 7.12
N GLN A 83 22.35 -6.87 8.41
CA GLN A 83 23.47 -6.16 9.05
C GLN A 83 24.58 -7.15 9.39
N ALA A 84 25.82 -6.76 9.11
CA ALA A 84 27.03 -7.48 9.45
C ALA A 84 27.05 -7.94 10.92
N GLY A 85 27.34 -9.23 11.14
CA GLY A 85 27.51 -9.84 12.46
C GLY A 85 26.22 -10.01 13.26
N THR A 86 25.05 -9.98 12.61
CA THR A 86 23.76 -10.18 13.28
C THR A 86 22.95 -11.31 12.67
N ASP A 87 22.24 -12.04 13.53
CA ASP A 87 21.25 -13.03 13.13
C ASP A 87 20.07 -12.35 12.43
N PHE A 88 19.96 -12.53 11.12
CA PHE A 88 18.89 -11.99 10.31
C PHE A 88 17.81 -13.06 10.06
N LYS A 89 16.61 -12.80 10.57
CA LYS A 89 15.45 -13.67 10.39
C LYS A 89 14.63 -13.19 9.21
N ILE A 90 14.47 -14.06 8.21
CA ILE A 90 13.63 -13.80 7.04
C ILE A 90 12.59 -14.91 6.88
N SER A 91 11.44 -14.59 6.31
CA SER A 91 10.39 -15.57 6.04
C SER A 91 9.79 -15.34 4.66
N PRO A 92 10.56 -15.58 3.57
CA PRO A 92 10.03 -15.42 2.23
C PRO A 92 8.77 -16.28 2.04
N THR A 93 7.76 -15.66 1.44
CA THR A 93 6.51 -16.31 1.07
C THR A 93 6.44 -16.42 -0.45
N PHE A 94 6.04 -17.58 -0.94
CA PHE A 94 5.92 -17.89 -2.37
C PHE A 94 4.50 -18.41 -2.67
N ASP A 95 3.90 -17.88 -3.74
CA ASP A 95 2.68 -18.41 -4.34
C ASP A 95 3.05 -19.14 -5.64
N MET A 96 2.91 -20.45 -5.61
CA MET A 96 3.26 -21.35 -6.71
C MET A 96 2.10 -22.25 -7.12
N THR A 97 0.88 -21.91 -6.71
CA THR A 97 -0.32 -22.69 -7.07
C THR A 97 -0.57 -22.74 -8.58
N TRP A 98 -0.05 -21.76 -9.31
CA TRP A 98 -0.06 -21.70 -10.76
C TRP A 98 0.89 -22.70 -11.43
N HIS A 99 1.84 -23.28 -10.68
CA HIS A 99 2.86 -24.14 -11.25
C HIS A 99 2.26 -25.46 -11.78
N THR A 100 2.93 -26.07 -12.76
CA THR A 100 2.49 -27.35 -13.36
C THR A 100 2.55 -28.51 -12.38
N TRP A 101 3.46 -28.41 -11.42
CA TRP A 101 3.68 -29.38 -10.35
C TRP A 101 2.88 -29.07 -9.07
N ALA A 102 1.92 -28.16 -9.11
CA ALA A 102 1.01 -27.94 -7.97
C ALA A 102 0.31 -29.26 -7.58
N GLY A 103 0.40 -29.61 -6.29
CA GLY A 103 -0.07 -30.88 -5.75
C GLY A 103 0.94 -32.04 -5.82
N LEU A 104 2.17 -31.81 -6.29
CA LEU A 104 3.23 -32.83 -6.38
C LEU A 104 4.36 -32.59 -5.39
N PRO A 105 5.13 -33.65 -5.03
CA PRO A 105 6.37 -33.50 -4.28
C PRO A 105 7.40 -32.68 -5.08
N VAL A 106 7.96 -31.66 -4.43
CA VAL A 106 8.99 -30.78 -4.97
C VAL A 106 10.10 -30.56 -3.94
N THR A 107 11.28 -30.19 -4.44
CA THR A 107 12.44 -29.80 -3.62
C THR A 107 12.74 -28.33 -3.80
N PHE A 108 12.94 -27.63 -2.68
CA PHE A 108 13.42 -26.26 -2.64
C PHE A 108 14.88 -26.22 -2.20
N GLU A 109 15.70 -25.53 -2.97
CA GLU A 109 17.09 -25.22 -2.69
C GLU A 109 17.23 -23.71 -2.48
N PHE A 110 17.86 -23.30 -1.39
CA PHE A 110 18.11 -21.89 -1.10
C PHE A 110 19.60 -21.60 -1.13
N LYS A 111 19.96 -20.50 -1.77
CA LYS A 111 21.32 -19.99 -1.87
C LYS A 111 21.35 -18.55 -1.38
N ALA A 112 22.23 -18.24 -0.44
CA ALA A 112 22.50 -16.88 0.02
C ALA A 112 23.86 -16.43 -0.50
N ILE A 113 23.99 -15.15 -0.89
CA ILE A 113 25.26 -14.54 -1.31
C ILE A 113 25.53 -13.29 -0.46
N ASP A 114 26.73 -13.22 0.12
CA ASP A 114 27.18 -12.09 0.95
C ASP A 114 27.64 -10.86 0.15
N HIS A 115 27.99 -9.78 0.84
CA HIS A 115 28.55 -8.58 0.22
C HIS A 115 29.94 -8.76 -0.40
N LYS A 116 30.66 -9.85 -0.09
CA LYS A 116 31.94 -10.22 -0.70
C LYS A 116 31.83 -11.22 -1.86
N GLY A 117 30.64 -11.72 -2.15
CA GLY A 117 30.38 -12.72 -3.19
C GLY A 117 30.59 -14.18 -2.76
N GLN A 118 30.68 -14.46 -1.46
CA GLN A 118 30.67 -15.81 -0.89
C GLN A 118 29.25 -16.36 -0.89
N ASP A 119 29.10 -17.68 -1.06
CA ASP A 119 27.80 -18.34 -1.09
C ASP A 119 27.59 -19.40 -0.01
N ALA A 120 26.37 -19.44 0.52
CA ALA A 120 25.89 -20.45 1.45
C ALA A 120 24.65 -21.16 0.88
N HIS A 121 24.58 -22.48 1.04
CA HIS A 121 23.50 -23.30 0.52
C HIS A 121 22.77 -24.01 1.65
N LEU A 122 21.46 -24.11 1.52
CA LEU A 122 20.61 -24.90 2.41
C LEU A 122 20.41 -26.30 1.84
N GLU A 123 20.33 -27.30 2.72
CA GLU A 123 19.88 -28.64 2.32
C GLU A 123 18.48 -28.58 1.66
N LYS A 124 18.25 -29.45 0.68
CA LYS A 124 17.00 -29.49 -0.08
C LYS A 124 15.81 -29.70 0.86
N ILE A 125 14.86 -28.78 0.84
CA ILE A 125 13.60 -28.90 1.58
C ILE A 125 12.58 -29.62 0.71
N HIS A 126 12.14 -30.78 1.17
CA HIS A 126 11.12 -31.59 0.50
C HIS A 126 9.72 -31.21 1.01
N LEU A 127 8.80 -30.90 0.09
CA LEU A 127 7.39 -30.67 0.45
C LEU A 127 6.45 -30.95 -0.73
N ILE A 128 5.18 -31.16 -0.43
CA ILE A 128 4.13 -31.24 -1.46
C ILE A 128 3.66 -29.81 -1.75
N LEU A 129 3.79 -29.40 -3.01
CA LEU A 129 3.43 -28.05 -3.43
C LEU A 129 1.91 -27.84 -3.24
N PRO A 130 1.47 -26.72 -2.62
CA PRO A 130 0.05 -26.40 -2.54
C PRO A 130 -0.60 -26.34 -3.91
N GLU A 131 -1.86 -26.73 -3.95
CA GLU A 131 -2.68 -26.63 -5.14
C GLU A 131 -3.89 -25.76 -4.85
N ARG A 132 -4.11 -24.78 -5.73
CA ARG A 132 -5.31 -23.96 -5.70
C ARG A 132 -6.55 -24.80 -5.90
N LYS A 133 -7.52 -24.65 -5.01
CA LYS A 133 -8.85 -25.25 -5.16
C LYS A 133 -9.71 -24.35 -6.03
N PHE A 134 -10.22 -24.90 -7.12
CA PHE A 134 -11.24 -24.28 -7.95
C PHE A 134 -12.60 -24.77 -7.47
N GLU A 135 -13.62 -23.93 -7.46
CA GLU A 135 -14.99 -24.28 -7.13
C GLU A 135 -15.85 -24.44 -8.37
N HIS A 136 -15.60 -23.66 -9.43
CA HIS A 136 -16.36 -23.68 -10.66
C HIS A 136 -16.19 -25.04 -11.39
N PRO A 137 -17.27 -25.75 -11.76
CA PRO A 137 -17.19 -27.08 -12.41
C PRO A 137 -16.35 -27.08 -13.71
N MET A 138 -16.47 -26.01 -14.48
CA MET A 138 -15.68 -25.83 -15.70
C MET A 138 -14.19 -25.61 -15.41
N ALA A 139 -13.84 -24.76 -14.42
CA ALA A 139 -12.44 -24.55 -14.04
C ALA A 139 -11.79 -25.84 -13.51
N LYS A 140 -12.53 -26.61 -12.68
CA LYS A 140 -12.12 -27.97 -12.27
C LYS A 140 -11.80 -28.87 -13.47
N SER A 141 -12.65 -28.84 -14.49
CA SER A 141 -12.47 -29.63 -15.72
C SER A 141 -11.23 -29.20 -16.52
N LEU A 142 -10.99 -27.88 -16.66
CA LEU A 142 -9.80 -27.34 -17.33
C LEU A 142 -8.51 -27.74 -16.61
N ILE A 143 -8.50 -27.66 -15.28
CA ILE A 143 -7.33 -28.00 -14.47
C ILE A 143 -7.06 -29.50 -14.48
N ALA A 144 -8.10 -30.34 -14.50
CA ALA A 144 -7.95 -31.78 -14.70
C ALA A 144 -7.31 -32.10 -16.07
N MET A 145 -7.78 -31.44 -17.15
CA MET A 145 -7.18 -31.60 -18.48
C MET A 145 -5.74 -31.10 -18.52
N ARG A 146 -5.45 -29.96 -17.88
CA ARG A 146 -4.10 -29.40 -17.74
C ARG A 146 -3.14 -30.38 -17.07
N LYS A 147 -3.55 -30.95 -15.93
CA LYS A 147 -2.76 -31.98 -15.21
C LYS A 147 -2.55 -33.20 -16.08
N ARG A 148 -3.61 -33.73 -16.69
CA ARG A 148 -3.52 -34.89 -17.57
C ARG A 148 -2.56 -34.66 -18.74
N LEU A 149 -2.59 -33.46 -19.33
CA LEU A 149 -1.67 -33.07 -20.40
C LEU A 149 -0.22 -32.96 -19.90
N ALA A 150 0.01 -32.46 -18.69
CA ALA A 150 1.35 -32.40 -18.10
C ALA A 150 1.96 -33.80 -17.93
N TRP A 151 1.16 -34.79 -17.53
CA TRP A 151 1.61 -36.18 -17.38
C TRP A 151 1.72 -36.93 -18.72
N ASN A 152 0.78 -36.73 -19.63
CA ASN A 152 0.67 -37.54 -20.85
C ASN A 152 1.10 -36.79 -22.13
N TYR A 153 1.99 -35.80 -22.04
CA TYR A 153 2.41 -35.00 -23.20
C TYR A 153 3.12 -35.81 -24.30
N LYS A 154 3.68 -36.98 -23.94
CA LYS A 154 4.37 -37.89 -24.87
C LYS A 154 3.41 -38.83 -25.60
N GLY A 155 2.28 -39.18 -24.99
CA GLY A 155 1.35 -40.19 -25.47
C GLY A 155 0.39 -39.70 -26.54
N ASP A 156 -0.81 -40.30 -26.56
CA ASP A 156 -1.91 -39.89 -27.44
C ASP A 156 -2.62 -38.67 -26.86
N LEU A 157 -2.61 -37.58 -27.64
CA LEU A 157 -3.22 -36.31 -27.25
C LEU A 157 -4.66 -36.18 -27.73
N LEU A 158 -5.14 -37.12 -28.58
CA LEU A 158 -6.45 -37.06 -29.19
C LEU A 158 -7.57 -37.12 -28.15
N GLU A 159 -7.42 -37.96 -27.12
CA GLU A 159 -8.42 -38.08 -26.07
C GLU A 159 -8.59 -36.76 -25.28
N ILE A 160 -7.49 -36.09 -24.96
CA ILE A 160 -7.52 -34.78 -24.28
C ILE A 160 -8.15 -33.73 -25.19
N ALA A 161 -7.82 -33.76 -26.49
CA ALA A 161 -8.38 -32.85 -27.47
C ALA A 161 -9.89 -33.00 -27.64
N GLU A 162 -10.40 -34.24 -27.76
CA GLU A 162 -11.84 -34.50 -27.85
C GLU A 162 -12.56 -34.16 -26.54
N ASN A 163 -11.98 -34.45 -25.37
CA ASN A 163 -12.55 -34.03 -24.09
C ASN A 163 -12.69 -32.51 -24.01
N LEU A 164 -11.65 -31.73 -24.37
CA LEU A 164 -11.74 -30.28 -24.45
C LEU A 164 -12.82 -29.81 -25.44
N LYS A 165 -12.95 -30.49 -26.58
CA LYS A 165 -13.97 -30.18 -27.59
C LYS A 165 -15.40 -30.47 -27.08
N THR A 166 -15.60 -31.50 -26.26
CA THR A 166 -16.93 -31.76 -25.64
C THR A 166 -17.36 -30.63 -24.72
N LEU A 167 -16.42 -29.95 -24.04
CA LEU A 167 -16.70 -28.79 -23.19
C LEU A 167 -17.26 -27.60 -23.99
N LEU A 168 -16.96 -27.51 -25.29
CA LEU A 168 -17.49 -26.48 -26.17
C LEU A 168 -18.98 -26.66 -26.52
N ASN A 169 -19.54 -27.86 -26.28
CA ASN A 169 -20.94 -28.16 -26.59
C ASN A 169 -21.92 -27.66 -25.51
N ALA A 170 -21.41 -27.14 -24.39
CA ALA A 170 -22.22 -26.68 -23.27
C ALA A 170 -21.87 -25.22 -22.92
N PRO A 171 -22.34 -24.25 -23.74
CA PRO A 171 -21.86 -22.88 -23.67
C PRO A 171 -22.26 -22.11 -22.41
N ASP A 172 -23.30 -22.57 -21.73
CA ASP A 172 -23.74 -22.01 -20.45
C ASP A 172 -22.67 -22.18 -19.35
N TYR A 173 -21.82 -23.21 -19.42
CA TYR A 173 -20.76 -23.47 -18.42
C TYR A 173 -19.59 -22.51 -18.49
N PHE A 174 -19.51 -21.67 -19.52
CA PHE A 174 -18.53 -20.58 -19.60
C PHE A 174 -19.21 -19.22 -19.81
N GLN A 175 -20.49 -19.10 -19.41
CA GLN A 175 -21.28 -17.86 -19.49
C GLN A 175 -21.30 -17.26 -20.91
N ASN A 176 -21.22 -18.10 -21.95
CA ASN A 176 -21.07 -17.67 -23.34
C ASN A 176 -19.87 -16.73 -23.60
N ASP A 177 -18.85 -16.72 -22.74
CA ASP A 177 -17.64 -15.92 -22.92
C ASP A 177 -16.85 -16.36 -24.17
N PRO A 178 -16.73 -15.50 -25.21
CA PRO A 178 -16.02 -15.84 -26.44
C PRO A 178 -14.52 -16.11 -26.22
N VAL A 179 -13.90 -15.53 -25.21
CA VAL A 179 -12.49 -15.69 -24.87
C VAL A 179 -12.25 -17.10 -24.35
N ILE A 180 -13.09 -17.58 -23.43
CA ILE A 180 -13.01 -18.95 -22.90
C ILE A 180 -13.29 -19.96 -24.01
N TYR A 181 -14.32 -19.72 -24.83
CA TYR A 181 -14.62 -20.55 -26.00
C TYR A 181 -13.43 -20.67 -26.94
N LEU A 182 -12.81 -19.54 -27.31
CA LEU A 182 -11.68 -19.52 -28.23
C LEU A 182 -10.44 -20.19 -27.62
N ALA A 183 -10.19 -20.01 -26.32
CA ALA A 183 -9.09 -20.67 -25.62
C ALA A 183 -9.22 -22.20 -25.68
N ILE A 184 -10.40 -22.74 -25.35
CA ILE A 184 -10.67 -24.19 -25.37
C ILE A 184 -10.64 -24.74 -26.80
N LYS A 185 -11.22 -24.02 -27.77
CA LYS A 185 -11.20 -24.39 -29.19
C LYS A 185 -9.79 -24.40 -29.76
N THR A 186 -8.98 -23.43 -29.39
CA THR A 186 -7.56 -23.35 -29.80
C THR A 186 -6.76 -24.49 -29.18
N ALA A 187 -6.94 -24.75 -27.88
CA ALA A 187 -6.29 -25.84 -27.17
C ALA A 187 -6.61 -27.20 -27.81
N SER A 188 -7.90 -27.53 -27.97
CA SER A 188 -8.36 -28.78 -28.59
C SER A 188 -7.84 -28.94 -30.01
N SER A 189 -8.03 -27.93 -30.87
CA SER A 189 -7.58 -27.99 -32.27
C SER A 189 -6.08 -28.19 -32.37
N ARG A 190 -5.31 -27.49 -31.54
CA ARG A 190 -3.84 -27.60 -31.56
C ARG A 190 -3.37 -28.96 -31.06
N LEU A 191 -3.95 -29.51 -30.00
CA LEU A 191 -3.64 -30.88 -29.53
C LEU A 191 -3.91 -31.91 -30.62
N SER A 192 -5.05 -31.82 -31.32
CA SER A 192 -5.36 -32.72 -32.45
C SER A 192 -4.35 -32.60 -33.60
N LEU A 193 -3.94 -31.38 -33.95
CA LEU A 193 -2.99 -31.13 -35.05
C LEU A 193 -1.58 -31.64 -34.76
N VAL A 194 -1.12 -31.53 -33.51
CA VAL A 194 0.22 -32.00 -33.12
C VAL A 194 0.24 -33.49 -32.76
N ASN A 195 -0.93 -34.14 -32.70
CA ASN A 195 -0.98 -35.57 -32.46
C ASN A 195 -0.26 -36.33 -33.58
N GLY A 196 0.52 -37.36 -33.21
CA GLY A 196 1.37 -38.11 -34.15
C GLY A 196 2.59 -37.34 -34.71
N LYS A 197 2.83 -36.09 -34.32
CA LYS A 197 4.07 -35.37 -34.66
C LYS A 197 5.23 -35.81 -33.74
N LYS A 198 6.44 -35.34 -34.06
CA LYS A 198 7.65 -35.59 -33.24
C LYS A 198 7.46 -35.08 -31.79
N GLU A 199 8.11 -35.74 -30.85
CA GLU A 199 7.97 -35.45 -29.40
C GLU A 199 8.28 -34.00 -29.05
N ASN A 200 9.30 -33.39 -29.67
CA ASN A 200 9.65 -31.98 -29.43
C ASN A 200 8.50 -31.02 -29.79
N ILE A 201 7.79 -31.26 -30.89
CA ILE A 201 6.63 -30.46 -31.32
C ILE A 201 5.48 -30.64 -30.33
N LYS A 202 5.21 -31.89 -29.92
CA LYS A 202 4.18 -32.20 -28.91
C LYS A 202 4.48 -31.52 -27.58
N LYS A 203 5.73 -31.60 -27.11
CA LYS A 203 6.21 -30.98 -25.88
C LYS A 203 6.03 -29.46 -25.90
N GLN A 204 6.40 -28.80 -26.99
CA GLN A 204 6.23 -27.35 -27.12
C GLN A 204 4.75 -26.94 -27.09
N ALA A 205 3.91 -27.62 -27.89
CA ALA A 205 2.47 -27.35 -27.89
C ALA A 205 1.84 -27.61 -26.52
N ALA A 206 2.22 -28.68 -25.83
CA ALA A 206 1.73 -29.00 -24.50
C ALA A 206 2.09 -27.91 -23.48
N LYS A 207 3.32 -27.36 -23.49
CA LYS A 207 3.71 -26.26 -22.60
C LYS A 207 2.81 -25.03 -22.78
N GLU A 208 2.57 -24.63 -24.02
CA GLU A 208 1.75 -23.47 -24.33
C GLU A 208 0.27 -23.69 -23.96
N ILE A 209 -0.25 -24.90 -24.20
CA ILE A 209 -1.63 -25.25 -23.90
C ILE A 209 -1.86 -25.39 -22.40
N ILE A 210 -0.91 -25.93 -21.64
CA ILE A 210 -0.97 -25.96 -20.17
C ILE A 210 -1.10 -24.56 -19.58
N LYS A 211 -0.35 -23.58 -20.12
CA LYS A 211 -0.46 -22.16 -19.73
C LYS A 211 -1.83 -21.60 -20.10
N LEU A 212 -2.31 -21.88 -21.32
CA LEU A 212 -3.62 -21.43 -21.79
C LEU A 212 -4.77 -21.98 -20.93
N LEU A 213 -4.74 -23.27 -20.58
CA LEU A 213 -5.77 -23.91 -19.75
C LEU A 213 -5.79 -23.36 -18.33
N TRP A 214 -4.62 -23.03 -17.77
CA TRP A 214 -4.54 -22.35 -16.47
C TRP A 214 -5.21 -20.98 -16.51
N ASN A 215 -4.86 -20.15 -17.49
CA ASN A 215 -5.45 -18.81 -17.62
C ASN A 215 -6.96 -18.88 -17.84
N ALA A 216 -7.42 -19.80 -18.70
CA ALA A 216 -8.86 -20.02 -18.90
C ALA A 216 -9.57 -20.47 -17.61
N ALA A 217 -8.94 -21.32 -16.80
CA ALA A 217 -9.52 -21.74 -15.51
C ALA A 217 -9.62 -20.58 -14.51
N ILE A 218 -8.62 -19.70 -14.46
CA ILE A 218 -8.67 -18.49 -13.62
C ILE A 218 -9.80 -17.56 -14.07
N VAL A 219 -9.93 -17.31 -15.37
CA VAL A 219 -11.01 -16.48 -15.91
C VAL A 219 -12.38 -17.04 -15.59
N VAL A 220 -12.54 -18.36 -15.70
CA VAL A 220 -13.81 -19.04 -15.38
C VAL A 220 -14.16 -18.93 -13.89
N GLU A 221 -13.15 -18.96 -13.01
CA GLU A 221 -13.35 -18.93 -11.56
C GLU A 221 -13.54 -17.50 -11.02
N ASP A 222 -12.64 -16.59 -11.41
CA ASP A 222 -12.48 -15.26 -10.81
C ASP A 222 -12.89 -14.12 -11.77
N GLY A 223 -13.32 -14.44 -12.99
CA GLY A 223 -13.61 -13.47 -14.05
C GLY A 223 -12.36 -12.95 -14.79
N ASN A 224 -12.57 -12.28 -15.93
CA ASN A 224 -11.49 -11.69 -16.73
C ASN A 224 -10.73 -10.60 -15.97
N LEU A 225 -11.40 -9.88 -15.09
CA LEU A 225 -10.83 -8.79 -14.29
C LEU A 225 -9.66 -9.27 -13.41
N SER A 226 -9.82 -10.42 -12.75
CA SER A 226 -8.82 -10.98 -11.84
C SER A 226 -7.56 -11.44 -12.56
N LEU A 227 -7.72 -12.03 -13.76
CA LEU A 227 -6.58 -12.37 -14.62
C LEU A 227 -5.84 -11.09 -15.07
N ALA A 228 -6.58 -10.08 -15.54
CA ALA A 228 -5.98 -8.83 -16.00
C ALA A 228 -5.23 -8.08 -14.89
N LEU A 229 -5.78 -8.09 -13.65
CA LEU A 229 -5.11 -7.53 -12.48
C LEU A 229 -3.82 -8.26 -12.14
N LYS A 230 -3.82 -9.59 -12.22
CA LYS A 230 -2.60 -10.38 -12.01
C LYS A 230 -1.54 -10.05 -13.07
N GLU A 231 -1.91 -10.03 -14.35
CA GLU A 231 -0.97 -9.71 -15.43
C GLU A 231 -0.38 -8.30 -15.29
N LEU A 232 -1.19 -7.34 -14.85
CA LEU A 232 -0.73 -5.99 -14.52
C LEU A 232 0.31 -5.97 -13.39
N ARG A 233 0.05 -6.70 -12.29
CA ARG A 233 1.00 -6.85 -11.16
C ARG A 233 2.29 -7.54 -11.59
N ASP A 234 2.21 -8.55 -12.44
CA ASP A 234 3.39 -9.25 -12.96
C ASP A 234 4.23 -8.31 -13.83
N ALA A 235 3.61 -7.50 -14.69
CA ALA A 235 4.30 -6.50 -15.50
C ALA A 235 4.95 -5.40 -14.64
N GLN A 236 4.25 -4.92 -13.61
CA GLN A 236 4.80 -3.94 -12.66
C GLN A 236 6.06 -4.47 -11.96
N ARG A 237 6.00 -5.69 -11.42
CA ARG A 237 7.15 -6.32 -10.74
C ARG A 237 8.33 -6.55 -11.69
N ALA A 238 8.06 -6.96 -12.93
CA ALA A 238 9.11 -7.13 -13.93
C ALA A 238 9.84 -5.81 -14.21
N LEU A 239 9.10 -4.71 -14.33
CA LEU A 239 9.67 -3.36 -14.49
C LEU A 239 10.46 -2.94 -13.24
N GLU A 240 9.94 -3.17 -12.04
CA GLU A 240 10.61 -2.82 -10.79
C GLU A 240 11.94 -3.56 -10.59
N ASN A 241 11.95 -4.87 -10.89
CA ASN A 241 13.16 -5.68 -10.86
C ASN A 241 14.19 -5.19 -11.87
N ALA A 242 13.74 -4.86 -13.09
CA ALA A 242 14.59 -4.33 -14.15
C ALA A 242 15.21 -2.97 -13.79
N MET A 243 14.46 -2.10 -13.11
CA MET A 243 14.97 -0.82 -12.59
C MET A 243 16.00 -1.01 -11.46
N SER A 244 15.85 -2.06 -10.66
CA SER A 244 16.73 -2.34 -9.52
C SER A 244 18.06 -2.97 -9.93
N ASP A 245 18.16 -3.53 -11.14
CA ASP A 245 19.40 -4.10 -11.68
C ASP A 245 20.22 -3.04 -12.44
N PRO A 246 21.45 -2.73 -11.99
CA PRO A 246 22.34 -1.76 -12.65
C PRO A 246 22.75 -2.13 -14.08
N ASN A 247 22.56 -3.38 -14.51
CA ASN A 247 22.97 -3.88 -15.83
C ASN A 247 21.84 -3.92 -16.86
N THR A 248 20.61 -3.56 -16.49
CA THR A 248 19.47 -3.58 -17.42
C THR A 248 19.65 -2.50 -18.49
N SER A 249 19.42 -2.87 -19.75
CA SER A 249 19.48 -1.93 -20.86
C SER A 249 18.25 -1.01 -20.93
N GLU A 250 18.42 0.23 -21.40
CA GLU A 250 17.33 1.20 -21.61
C GLU A 250 16.26 0.66 -22.58
N ASP A 251 16.67 -0.15 -23.55
CA ASP A 251 15.78 -0.84 -24.49
C ASP A 251 14.88 -1.86 -23.80
N GLU A 252 15.40 -2.56 -22.78
CA GLU A 252 14.65 -3.55 -22.01
C GLU A 252 13.63 -2.88 -21.08
N ILE A 253 14.04 -1.79 -20.42
CA ILE A 253 13.13 -0.94 -19.63
C ILE A 253 11.99 -0.40 -20.50
N SER A 254 12.30 0.07 -21.72
CA SER A 254 11.29 0.56 -22.67
C SER A 254 10.27 -0.53 -23.05
N ARG A 255 10.73 -1.76 -23.31
CA ARG A 255 9.83 -2.89 -23.60
C ARG A 255 8.93 -3.26 -22.41
N LEU A 256 9.48 -3.23 -21.19
CA LEU A 256 8.73 -3.49 -19.97
C LEU A 256 7.70 -2.39 -19.69
N MET A 257 8.03 -1.13 -19.99
CA MET A 257 7.09 -0.02 -19.94
C MET A 257 5.93 -0.17 -20.92
N ASP A 258 6.23 -0.56 -22.17
CA ASP A 258 5.19 -0.85 -23.17
C ASP A 258 4.30 -2.02 -22.72
N ASN A 259 4.90 -3.06 -22.15
CA ASN A 259 4.16 -4.20 -21.61
C ASN A 259 3.23 -3.77 -20.45
N LEU A 260 3.72 -2.94 -19.52
CA LEU A 260 2.93 -2.42 -18.41
C LEU A 260 1.74 -1.60 -18.92
N ARG A 261 1.95 -0.72 -19.92
CA ARG A 261 0.90 0.07 -20.57
C ARG A 261 -0.17 -0.82 -21.21
N GLU A 262 0.24 -1.89 -21.89
CA GLU A 262 -0.67 -2.88 -22.48
C GLU A 262 -1.52 -3.59 -21.40
N LYS A 263 -0.89 -4.11 -20.35
CA LYS A 263 -1.58 -4.84 -19.28
C LYS A 263 -2.56 -3.95 -18.51
N MET A 264 -2.19 -2.70 -18.31
CA MET A 264 -3.02 -1.68 -17.68
C MET A 264 -4.26 -1.36 -18.54
N SER A 265 -4.08 -1.14 -19.84
CA SER A 265 -5.20 -0.93 -20.78
C SER A 265 -6.17 -2.12 -20.78
N ASN A 266 -5.63 -3.34 -20.80
CA ASN A 266 -6.44 -4.56 -20.72
C ASN A 266 -7.23 -4.65 -19.40
N TYR A 267 -6.60 -4.33 -18.27
CA TYR A 267 -7.28 -4.28 -16.97
C TYR A 267 -8.47 -3.32 -16.97
N PHE A 268 -8.32 -2.09 -17.49
CA PHE A 268 -9.45 -1.15 -17.56
C PHE A 268 -10.56 -1.61 -18.49
N ALA A 269 -10.20 -2.21 -19.63
CA ALA A 269 -11.19 -2.77 -20.53
C ALA A 269 -12.01 -3.87 -19.84
N GLU A 270 -11.37 -4.75 -19.07
CA GLU A 270 -12.07 -5.80 -18.31
C GLU A 270 -12.87 -5.23 -17.13
N MET A 271 -12.34 -4.23 -16.43
CA MET A 271 -13.04 -3.54 -15.34
C MET A 271 -14.31 -2.85 -15.83
N GLN A 272 -14.25 -2.15 -16.96
CA GLN A 272 -15.43 -1.52 -17.57
C GLN A 272 -16.47 -2.56 -17.98
N ARG A 273 -16.04 -3.69 -18.55
CA ARG A 273 -16.95 -4.80 -18.88
C ARG A 273 -17.58 -5.41 -17.64
N ASP A 274 -16.82 -5.58 -16.57
CA ASP A 274 -17.32 -6.12 -15.29
C ASP A 274 -18.37 -5.20 -14.68
N ILE A 275 -18.09 -3.89 -14.62
CA ILE A 275 -19.03 -2.86 -14.17
C ILE A 275 -20.31 -2.88 -15.03
N GLN A 276 -20.17 -2.94 -16.36
CA GLN A 276 -21.32 -3.00 -17.28
C GLN A 276 -22.15 -4.27 -17.08
N LYS A 277 -21.52 -5.43 -16.85
CA LYS A 277 -22.21 -6.70 -16.56
C LYS A 277 -23.00 -6.60 -15.26
N ARG A 278 -22.38 -6.12 -14.19
CA ARG A 278 -23.05 -5.92 -12.88
C ARG A 278 -24.23 -4.96 -12.96
N MET A 279 -24.08 -3.86 -13.70
CA MET A 279 -25.19 -2.94 -13.97
C MET A 279 -26.32 -3.58 -14.77
N ALA A 280 -25.99 -4.45 -15.75
CA ALA A 280 -26.99 -5.18 -16.54
C ALA A 280 -27.72 -6.25 -15.72
N ASP A 281 -27.04 -6.86 -14.75
CA ASP A 281 -27.59 -7.86 -13.83
C ASP A 281 -28.38 -7.24 -12.65
N GLY A 282 -28.44 -5.91 -12.57
CA GLY A 282 -29.22 -5.17 -11.57
C GLY A 282 -28.57 -5.15 -10.18
N GLU A 283 -27.26 -5.39 -10.09
CA GLU A 283 -26.51 -5.22 -8.83
C GLU A 283 -26.44 -3.74 -8.44
N GLU A 284 -26.84 -3.40 -7.22
CA GLU A 284 -26.64 -2.08 -6.64
C GLU A 284 -25.14 -1.83 -6.42
N PHE A 285 -24.58 -0.89 -7.18
CA PHE A 285 -23.26 -0.35 -6.86
C PHE A 285 -23.35 0.40 -5.52
N PRO A 286 -22.30 0.34 -4.66
CA PRO A 286 -22.19 1.27 -3.55
C PRO A 286 -22.34 2.69 -4.08
N GLU A 287 -23.02 3.54 -3.33
CA GLU A 287 -23.37 4.93 -3.69
C GLU A 287 -22.12 5.84 -3.72
N LEU A 288 -21.12 5.48 -4.50
CA LEU A 288 -20.13 6.38 -5.05
C LEU A 288 -20.78 7.00 -6.29
N SER A 289 -20.95 8.32 -6.30
CA SER A 289 -21.41 9.02 -7.49
C SER A 289 -20.53 8.62 -8.68
N ALA A 290 -21.16 8.42 -9.86
CA ALA A 290 -20.43 8.09 -11.09
C ALA A 290 -19.28 9.09 -11.37
N ASP A 291 -19.46 10.34 -10.92
CA ASP A 291 -18.45 11.41 -11.00
C ASP A 291 -17.23 11.17 -10.09
N ASN A 292 -17.42 10.67 -8.86
CA ASN A 292 -16.32 10.35 -7.95
C ASN A 292 -15.55 9.10 -8.41
N PHE A 293 -16.25 8.10 -8.94
CA PHE A 293 -15.61 6.91 -9.50
C PHE A 293 -14.78 7.23 -10.76
N ALA A 294 -15.31 8.08 -11.64
CA ALA A 294 -14.60 8.54 -12.85
C ALA A 294 -13.36 9.39 -12.52
N GLN A 295 -13.37 10.17 -11.44
CA GLN A 295 -12.22 10.97 -11.01
C GLN A 295 -11.10 10.14 -10.37
N ILE A 296 -11.44 9.11 -9.60
CA ILE A 296 -10.44 8.23 -8.97
C ILE A 296 -9.78 7.31 -10.00
N ILE A 297 -10.51 6.92 -11.04
CA ILE A 297 -10.05 6.00 -12.08
C ILE A 297 -10.06 6.70 -13.46
N SER A 298 -9.48 7.90 -13.52
CA SER A 298 -9.39 8.66 -14.77
C SER A 298 -8.29 8.09 -15.68
N PRO A 299 -8.62 7.65 -16.92
CA PRO A 299 -7.63 7.18 -17.90
C PRO A 299 -6.53 8.21 -18.19
N ASP A 300 -6.86 9.50 -18.11
CA ASP A 300 -5.94 10.61 -18.34
C ASP A 300 -4.92 10.77 -17.20
N ALA A 301 -5.33 10.62 -15.94
CA ALA A 301 -4.44 10.73 -14.79
C ALA A 301 -3.38 9.63 -14.83
N LEU A 302 -3.78 8.43 -15.24
CA LEU A 302 -2.90 7.28 -15.33
C LEU A 302 -1.97 7.33 -16.55
N SER A 303 -2.45 7.86 -17.67
CA SER A 303 -1.60 8.13 -18.85
C SER A 303 -0.49 9.13 -18.51
N LYS A 304 -0.82 10.18 -17.74
CA LYS A 304 0.17 11.14 -17.22
C LYS A 304 1.16 10.49 -16.26
N LEU A 305 0.68 9.64 -15.33
CA LEU A 305 1.57 8.91 -14.42
C LEU A 305 2.58 8.06 -15.20
N MET A 306 2.13 7.36 -16.25
CA MET A 306 3.02 6.56 -17.11
C MET A 306 4.04 7.42 -17.86
N GLU A 307 3.64 8.59 -18.35
CA GLU A 307 4.54 9.56 -19.01
C GLU A 307 5.57 10.13 -18.01
N GLU A 308 5.17 10.38 -16.77
CA GLU A 308 6.06 10.81 -15.69
C GLU A 308 7.05 9.72 -15.30
N ILE A 309 6.62 8.45 -15.26
CA ILE A 309 7.50 7.30 -15.04
C ILE A 309 8.51 7.19 -16.19
N GLU A 310 8.05 7.24 -17.45
CA GLU A 310 8.93 7.19 -18.64
C GLU A 310 9.95 8.33 -18.63
N SER A 311 9.51 9.54 -18.30
CA SER A 311 10.38 10.71 -18.16
C SER A 311 11.40 10.55 -17.04
N ALA A 312 10.97 10.08 -15.86
CA ALA A 312 11.88 9.84 -14.73
C ALA A 312 12.96 8.81 -15.10
N LEU A 313 12.58 7.73 -15.79
CA LEU A 313 13.51 6.70 -16.25
C LEU A 313 14.51 7.22 -17.28
N ARG A 314 14.05 7.96 -18.30
CA ARG A 314 14.95 8.59 -19.31
C ARG A 314 15.93 9.58 -18.71
N ASN A 315 15.51 10.28 -17.66
CA ASN A 315 16.34 11.27 -16.98
C ASN A 315 17.28 10.65 -15.92
N GLY A 316 17.21 9.32 -15.70
CA GLY A 316 17.98 8.63 -14.67
C GLY A 316 17.55 8.96 -13.24
N ASP A 317 16.33 9.47 -13.04
CA ASP A 317 15.77 9.81 -11.73
C ASP A 317 15.09 8.59 -11.10
N GLU A 318 15.90 7.64 -10.65
CA GLU A 318 15.45 6.37 -10.07
C GLU A 318 14.54 6.59 -8.84
N LYS A 319 14.85 7.60 -8.01
CA LYS A 319 14.06 7.93 -6.82
C LYS A 319 12.64 8.36 -7.18
N LYS A 320 12.51 9.24 -8.17
CA LYS A 320 11.20 9.68 -8.64
C LYS A 320 10.43 8.52 -9.28
N ALA A 321 11.10 7.68 -10.07
CA ALA A 321 10.48 6.48 -10.65
C ALA A 321 9.94 5.53 -9.55
N GLN A 322 10.71 5.27 -8.50
CA GLN A 322 10.28 4.46 -7.35
C GLN A 322 9.07 5.05 -6.61
N GLU A 323 9.02 6.38 -6.44
CA GLU A 323 7.90 7.07 -5.80
C GLU A 323 6.61 6.93 -6.60
N LEU A 324 6.68 7.15 -7.93
CA LEU A 324 5.56 7.03 -8.85
C LEU A 324 5.07 5.57 -8.95
N MET A 325 5.98 4.59 -8.94
CA MET A 325 5.62 3.16 -8.90
C MET A 325 4.94 2.77 -7.60
N SER A 326 5.39 3.32 -6.46
CA SER A 326 4.74 3.12 -5.17
C SER A 326 3.33 3.74 -5.14
N GLN A 327 3.13 4.88 -5.83
CA GLN A 327 1.81 5.48 -5.99
C GLN A 327 0.87 4.59 -6.82
N LEU A 328 1.38 4.03 -7.91
CA LEU A 328 0.64 3.06 -8.73
C LEU A 328 0.24 1.84 -7.90
N GLN A 329 1.14 1.31 -7.07
CA GLN A 329 0.86 0.19 -6.17
C GLN A 329 -0.26 0.51 -5.17
N ARG A 330 -0.20 1.68 -4.50
CA ARG A 330 -1.25 2.10 -3.55
C ARG A 330 -2.62 2.21 -4.22
N MET A 331 -2.66 2.73 -5.45
CA MET A 331 -3.89 2.81 -6.23
C MET A 331 -4.44 1.41 -6.54
N MET A 332 -3.57 0.47 -6.93
CA MET A 332 -3.97 -0.93 -7.16
C MET A 332 -4.42 -1.63 -5.87
N GLU A 333 -3.77 -1.39 -4.74
CA GLU A 333 -4.18 -1.93 -3.44
C GLU A 333 -5.54 -1.38 -2.99
N MET A 334 -5.82 -0.10 -3.29
CA MET A 334 -7.14 0.48 -3.08
C MET A 334 -8.23 -0.16 -3.94
N MET A 335 -7.88 -0.65 -5.14
CA MET A 335 -8.80 -1.34 -6.07
C MET A 335 -8.93 -2.86 -5.80
N ASP A 336 -7.85 -3.51 -5.33
CA ASP A 336 -7.80 -4.93 -4.96
C ASP A 336 -8.36 -5.21 -3.57
N GLY A 337 -8.52 -4.15 -2.76
CA GLY A 337 -9.36 -4.23 -1.59
C GLY A 337 -10.74 -4.68 -2.01
N GLU A 338 -10.99 -6.00 -1.91
CA GLU A 338 -12.32 -6.59 -1.93
C GLU A 338 -13.24 -5.58 -1.25
N MET A 339 -14.26 -5.12 -1.97
CA MET A 339 -15.39 -4.44 -1.35
C MET A 339 -15.87 -5.36 -0.22
N SER A 340 -15.36 -5.12 0.98
CA SER A 340 -15.46 -6.07 2.08
C SER A 340 -16.92 -6.12 2.56
N PRO A 341 -17.38 -7.28 3.03
CA PRO A 341 -18.80 -7.60 3.18
C PRO A 341 -19.45 -6.70 4.24
N ASN A 342 -20.70 -6.29 3.97
CA ASN A 342 -21.63 -5.56 4.83
C ASN A 342 -21.15 -5.25 6.24
N LEU A 343 -20.62 -4.03 6.43
CA LEU A 343 -20.50 -3.42 7.75
C LEU A 343 -21.91 -3.21 8.34
N PRO A 344 -22.14 -3.51 9.63
CA PRO A 344 -23.37 -3.16 10.33
C PRO A 344 -23.70 -1.66 10.24
N MET A 345 -24.99 -1.30 10.15
CA MET A 345 -25.48 0.08 9.97
C MET A 345 -24.94 1.07 11.03
N ASP A 346 -24.70 0.60 12.26
CA ASP A 346 -24.11 1.36 13.37
C ASP A 346 -22.64 1.75 13.13
N MET A 347 -21.88 0.91 12.41
CA MET A 347 -20.48 1.19 12.06
C MET A 347 -20.37 2.16 10.88
N GLN A 348 -21.31 2.10 9.94
CA GLN A 348 -21.39 3.05 8.82
C GLN A 348 -21.66 4.46 9.32
N ALA A 349 -22.65 4.60 10.21
CA ALA A 349 -22.97 5.88 10.86
C ALA A 349 -21.79 6.49 11.63
N MET A 350 -21.02 5.67 12.35
CA MET A 350 -19.83 6.16 13.08
C MET A 350 -18.73 6.64 12.13
N ARG A 351 -18.58 6.02 10.96
CA ARG A 351 -17.60 6.43 9.94
C ARG A 351 -18.03 7.72 9.24
N GLU A 352 -19.30 7.85 8.92
CA GLU A 352 -19.88 9.09 8.36
C GLU A 352 -19.67 10.26 9.31
N GLY A 353 -19.98 10.09 10.60
CA GLY A 353 -19.77 11.14 11.60
C GLY A 353 -18.30 11.56 11.78
N ILE A 354 -17.34 10.63 11.64
CA ILE A 354 -15.90 10.95 11.66
C ILE A 354 -15.49 11.77 10.44
N ASN A 355 -16.05 11.48 9.27
CA ASN A 355 -15.77 12.21 8.04
C ASN A 355 -16.34 13.64 8.10
N GLU A 356 -17.58 13.79 8.56
CA GLU A 356 -18.22 15.11 8.73
C GLU A 356 -17.48 15.96 9.77
N LEU A 357 -17.01 15.35 10.85
CA LEU A 357 -16.17 16.02 11.85
C LEU A 357 -14.83 16.48 11.26
N GLN A 358 -14.23 15.69 10.36
CA GLN A 358 -12.99 16.07 9.69
C GLN A 358 -13.19 17.29 8.77
N GLU A 359 -14.27 17.31 8.00
CA GLU A 359 -14.62 18.46 7.17
C GLU A 359 -14.86 19.73 8.02
N LEU A 360 -15.51 19.58 9.17
CA LEU A 360 -15.75 20.68 10.10
C LEU A 360 -14.44 21.26 10.66
N ILE A 361 -13.49 20.40 11.05
CA ILE A 361 -12.15 20.80 11.52
C ILE A 361 -11.44 21.61 10.44
N GLU A 362 -11.45 21.14 9.19
CA GLU A 362 -10.80 21.83 8.07
C GLU A 362 -11.39 23.23 7.85
N ARG A 363 -12.72 23.34 7.82
CA ARG A 363 -13.40 24.64 7.69
C ARG A 363 -13.12 25.57 8.87
N GLN A 364 -13.03 25.04 10.08
CA GLN A 364 -12.69 25.81 11.28
C GLN A 364 -11.23 26.32 11.26
N GLU A 365 -10.28 25.56 10.71
CA GLU A 365 -8.89 25.98 10.50
C GLU A 365 -8.78 27.10 9.46
N ILE A 366 -9.56 27.02 8.37
CA ILE A 366 -9.66 28.07 7.36
C ILE A 366 -10.21 29.36 8.00
N LEU A 367 -11.30 29.26 8.75
CA LEU A 367 -11.92 30.39 9.44
C LEU A 367 -10.97 31.03 10.47
N LEU A 368 -10.21 30.22 11.21
CA LEU A 368 -9.17 30.70 12.13
C LEU A 368 -8.11 31.53 11.39
N SER A 369 -7.61 31.04 10.25
CA SER A 369 -6.64 31.75 9.42
C SER A 369 -7.17 33.10 8.92
N GLN A 370 -8.44 33.15 8.50
CA GLN A 370 -9.09 34.41 8.10
C GLN A 370 -9.23 35.37 9.29
N THR A 371 -9.62 34.87 10.46
CA THR A 371 -9.80 35.65 11.69
C THR A 371 -8.46 36.20 12.19
N GLN A 372 -7.35 35.45 12.06
CA GLN A 372 -5.99 35.92 12.32
C GLN A 372 -5.57 37.08 11.40
N LYS A 373 -5.89 37.00 10.10
CA LYS A 373 -5.65 38.08 9.14
C LYS A 373 -6.43 39.34 9.52
N GLN A 374 -7.71 39.18 9.88
CA GLN A 374 -8.55 40.29 10.35
C GLN A 374 -8.04 40.90 11.65
N ALA A 375 -7.61 40.09 12.61
CA ALA A 375 -7.02 40.57 13.87
C ALA A 375 -5.73 41.36 13.62
N LYS A 376 -4.85 40.90 12.71
CA LYS A 376 -3.65 41.64 12.31
C LYS A 376 -4.00 42.99 11.68
N MET A 377 -4.96 43.00 10.75
CA MET A 377 -5.43 44.23 10.11
C MET A 377 -6.02 45.22 11.13
N LYS A 378 -6.86 44.73 12.06
CA LYS A 378 -7.47 45.55 13.10
C LYS A 378 -6.42 46.17 14.02
N ARG A 379 -5.39 45.41 14.42
CA ARG A 379 -4.26 45.91 15.21
C ARG A 379 -3.47 47.02 14.48
N ILE A 380 -3.26 46.89 13.18
CA ILE A 380 -2.56 47.91 12.37
C ILE A 380 -3.39 49.20 12.32
N LEU A 381 -4.70 49.08 12.09
CA LEU A 381 -5.63 50.22 12.05
C LEU A 381 -5.74 50.92 13.41
N ASP A 382 -5.84 50.17 14.50
CA ASP A 382 -5.93 50.70 15.86
C ASP A 382 -4.60 51.29 16.36
N GLY A 383 -3.46 50.74 15.92
CA GLY A 383 -2.12 51.26 16.20
C GLY A 383 -1.85 52.61 15.53
N ARG A 384 -2.30 52.80 14.28
CA ARG A 384 -2.15 54.08 13.56
C ARG A 384 -3.08 55.18 14.07
N LYS A 385 -4.27 54.84 14.59
CA LYS A 385 -5.17 55.80 15.27
C LYS A 385 -4.54 56.51 16.48
N LYS A 386 -3.53 55.91 17.11
CA LYS A 386 -2.83 56.49 18.26
C LYS A 386 -1.65 57.40 17.89
N ILE A 387 -1.21 57.43 16.63
CA ILE A 387 0.05 58.08 16.22
C ILE A 387 -0.15 59.36 15.38
N ALA A 388 -1.26 59.54 14.65
CA ALA A 388 -1.62 60.84 14.05
C ALA A 388 -3.10 60.90 13.58
N PRO A 389 -3.88 61.97 13.83
CA PRO A 389 -5.29 62.06 13.41
C PRO A 389 -5.55 62.37 11.92
N HIS A 390 -4.54 62.66 11.08
CA HIS A 390 -4.74 63.37 9.79
C HIS A 390 -4.03 62.79 8.56
N SER A 391 -3.76 61.49 8.49
CA SER A 391 -3.34 60.85 7.23
C SER A 391 -4.15 59.59 6.93
N THR A 392 -5.05 59.68 5.94
CA THR A 392 -5.60 58.50 5.26
C THR A 392 -4.48 57.85 4.45
N PRO A 393 -4.17 56.55 4.65
CA PRO A 393 -3.08 55.90 3.94
C PRO A 393 -3.40 55.77 2.46
N THR A 394 -2.41 55.98 1.59
CA THR A 394 -2.52 55.64 0.17
C THR A 394 -2.30 54.14 -0.03
N LEU A 395 -2.99 53.54 -0.99
CA LEU A 395 -2.95 52.11 -1.32
C LEU A 395 -1.51 51.57 -1.44
N LYS A 396 -0.59 52.40 -1.95
CA LYS A 396 0.83 52.12 -2.17
C LYS A 396 1.61 51.85 -0.88
N GLU A 397 1.28 52.52 0.22
CA GLU A 397 1.93 52.28 1.53
C GLU A 397 1.42 51.00 2.20
N MET A 398 0.16 50.61 1.96
CA MET A 398 -0.39 49.34 2.47
C MET A 398 0.21 48.12 1.78
N LEU A 399 0.47 48.20 0.46
CA LEU A 399 1.09 47.13 -0.33
C LEU A 399 2.56 46.88 0.08
N LYS A 400 3.27 47.93 0.50
CA LYS A 400 4.66 47.84 0.96
C LYS A 400 4.79 47.09 2.30
N ASP A 401 3.89 47.34 3.25
CA ASP A 401 3.88 46.64 4.55
C ASP A 401 3.46 45.16 4.44
N PHE A 402 2.85 44.75 3.32
CA PHE A 402 2.47 43.37 3.01
C PHE A 402 3.55 42.58 2.23
N GLY A 403 4.72 43.19 1.97
CA GLY A 403 5.83 42.53 1.27
C GLY A 403 5.68 42.43 -0.25
N MET A 404 4.74 43.18 -0.84
CA MET A 404 4.59 43.30 -2.30
C MET A 404 5.32 44.56 -2.80
N GLU A 405 6.63 44.46 -2.95
CA GLU A 405 7.48 45.60 -3.37
C GLU A 405 7.50 45.81 -4.90
N ASN A 406 6.96 44.86 -5.67
CA ASN A 406 6.88 44.93 -7.14
C ASN A 406 5.43 44.89 -7.63
N VAL A 407 4.75 46.04 -7.58
CA VAL A 407 3.51 46.27 -8.36
C VAL A 407 3.88 47.17 -9.54
N PRO A 408 3.55 46.81 -10.80
CA PRO A 408 3.81 47.66 -11.95
C PRO A 408 3.12 49.03 -11.79
N PRO A 409 3.70 50.13 -12.29
CA PRO A 409 2.98 51.40 -12.33
C PRO A 409 1.73 51.25 -13.22
N THR A 410 0.57 51.63 -12.69
CA THR A 410 -0.64 51.81 -13.51
C THR A 410 -0.42 52.91 -14.54
N PRO A 411 -0.90 52.76 -15.79
CA PRO A 411 -0.79 53.81 -16.80
C PRO A 411 -1.55 55.07 -16.38
N ASP A 412 -0.97 56.24 -16.63
CA ASP A 412 -1.65 57.52 -16.54
C ASP A 412 -2.86 57.53 -17.49
N GLN A 413 -4.06 57.50 -16.91
CA GLN A 413 -5.26 58.00 -17.57
C GLN A 413 -5.93 59.04 -16.68
N GLN A 414 -6.07 60.22 -17.27
CA GLN A 414 -6.71 61.40 -16.72
C GLN A 414 -8.19 61.12 -16.39
N GLU A 415 -8.57 61.56 -15.19
CA GLU A 415 -9.88 62.12 -14.82
C GLU A 415 -11.16 61.37 -15.19
N GLN A 416 -11.73 60.66 -14.21
CA GLN A 416 -13.05 60.96 -13.63
C GLN A 416 -13.38 59.91 -12.55
N THR A 417 -13.00 60.18 -11.30
CA THR A 417 -13.49 59.39 -10.16
C THR A 417 -14.72 60.07 -9.55
N PRO A 418 -15.90 59.40 -9.50
CA PRO A 418 -17.00 59.87 -8.66
C PRO A 418 -16.56 59.87 -7.18
N PRO A 419 -17.18 60.67 -6.29
CA PRO A 419 -16.75 60.79 -4.91
C PRO A 419 -17.03 59.46 -4.19
N TYR A 420 -16.01 58.59 -4.12
CA TYR A 420 -16.02 57.49 -3.17
C TYR A 420 -16.04 58.14 -1.78
N LYS A 421 -17.22 58.14 -1.16
CA LYS A 421 -17.35 58.29 0.29
C LYS A 421 -16.31 57.37 0.89
N ALA A 422 -15.38 57.94 1.67
CA ALA A 422 -14.44 57.17 2.45
C ALA A 422 -15.24 56.18 3.31
N SER A 423 -15.37 54.94 2.83
CA SER A 423 -15.75 53.83 3.68
C SER A 423 -14.68 53.82 4.75
N LYS A 424 -15.09 54.10 5.99
CA LYS A 424 -14.23 53.92 7.15
C LYS A 424 -13.62 52.52 6.98
N LEU A 425 -12.30 52.43 6.80
CA LEU A 425 -11.60 51.14 6.84
C LEU A 425 -11.78 50.59 8.27
N ALA A 426 -12.91 49.91 8.47
CA ALA A 426 -13.23 49.15 9.64
C ALA A 426 -13.11 47.68 9.22
N VAL A 427 -12.41 46.90 10.02
CA VAL A 427 -12.46 45.44 9.88
C VAL A 427 -13.89 45.02 10.19
N ASP A 428 -14.51 44.31 9.26
CA ASP A 428 -15.83 43.73 9.44
C ASP A 428 -15.68 42.22 9.66
N THR A 429 -16.03 41.78 10.85
CA THR A 429 -16.01 40.36 11.26
C THR A 429 -17.34 39.67 11.01
N GLN A 430 -18.36 40.37 10.51
CA GLN A 430 -19.69 39.79 10.27
C GLN A 430 -19.66 38.56 9.35
N PRO A 431 -18.84 38.51 8.27
CA PRO A 431 -18.72 37.31 7.45
C PRO A 431 -18.19 36.10 8.23
N ASN A 432 -17.13 36.31 9.04
CA ASN A 432 -16.55 35.27 9.87
C ASN A 432 -17.51 34.82 10.98
N LYS A 433 -18.33 35.73 11.51
CA LYS A 433 -19.39 35.40 12.47
C LYS A 433 -20.42 34.44 11.87
N VAL A 434 -20.90 34.76 10.66
CA VAL A 434 -21.87 33.91 9.94
C VAL A 434 -21.28 32.54 9.63
N GLU A 435 -20.01 32.49 9.21
CA GLU A 435 -19.31 31.24 8.99
C GLU A 435 -19.16 30.43 10.29
N GLN A 436 -18.76 31.07 11.39
CA GLN A 436 -18.66 30.44 12.72
C GLN A 436 -20.00 29.86 13.21
N GLU A 437 -21.09 30.60 13.01
CA GLU A 437 -22.45 30.19 13.36
C GLU A 437 -22.90 28.97 12.53
N SER A 438 -22.58 28.95 11.22
CA SER A 438 -22.91 27.81 10.37
C SER A 438 -22.13 26.55 10.76
N LEU A 439 -20.84 26.66 11.07
CA LEU A 439 -20.04 25.54 11.57
C LEU A 439 -20.56 25.04 12.92
N ARG A 440 -20.97 25.94 13.81
CA ARG A 440 -21.58 25.58 15.10
C ARG A 440 -22.89 24.83 14.91
N TYR A 441 -23.72 25.26 13.96
CA TYR A 441 -24.96 24.55 13.62
C TYR A 441 -24.69 23.14 13.07
N ILE A 442 -23.72 22.99 12.17
CA ILE A 442 -23.31 21.68 11.64
C ILE A 442 -22.84 20.76 12.76
N LEU A 443 -22.00 21.25 13.68
CA LEU A 443 -21.58 20.47 14.86
C LEU A 443 -22.77 20.04 15.70
N GLY A 444 -23.76 20.93 15.89
CA GLY A 444 -25.00 20.63 16.61
C GLY A 444 -25.82 19.51 15.96
N GLN A 445 -25.97 19.53 14.63
CA GLN A 445 -26.66 18.46 13.90
C GLN A 445 -25.89 17.14 13.99
N LEU A 446 -24.58 17.19 13.80
CA LEU A 446 -23.73 16.00 13.92
C LEU A 446 -23.83 15.36 15.31
N MET A 447 -23.86 16.17 16.38
CA MET A 447 -24.06 15.66 17.74
C MET A 447 -25.42 14.98 17.92
N LEU A 448 -26.50 15.50 17.31
CA LEU A 448 -27.83 14.90 17.35
C LEU A 448 -27.85 13.56 16.60
N ASP A 449 -27.30 13.52 15.40
CA ASP A 449 -27.23 12.31 14.57
C ASP A 449 -26.41 11.20 15.22
N ILE A 450 -25.30 11.58 15.87
CA ILE A 450 -24.48 10.67 16.68
C ILE A 450 -25.29 10.17 17.87
N SER A 451 -26.02 11.04 18.57
CA SER A 451 -26.80 10.66 19.76
C SER A 451 -27.97 9.72 19.48
N GLU A 452 -28.56 9.80 18.28
CA GLU A 452 -29.65 8.92 17.86
C GLU A 452 -29.15 7.50 17.55
N LYS A 453 -27.91 7.39 17.05
CA LYS A 453 -27.33 6.14 16.56
C LYS A 453 -26.35 5.50 17.56
N ILE A 454 -25.83 6.27 18.51
CA ILE A 454 -24.83 5.89 19.51
C ILE A 454 -25.27 6.44 20.87
N ASP A 455 -25.30 5.60 21.90
CA ASP A 455 -25.81 5.96 23.24
C ASP A 455 -25.00 7.06 23.97
N GLU A 456 -23.85 7.50 23.45
CA GLU A 456 -22.96 8.44 24.11
C GLU A 456 -22.25 9.39 23.11
N ILE A 457 -22.50 10.70 23.26
CA ILE A 457 -21.79 11.78 22.55
C ILE A 457 -20.48 12.08 23.31
N PRO A 458 -19.33 12.19 22.62
CA PRO A 458 -18.09 12.62 23.26
C PRO A 458 -18.24 14.00 23.93
N GLU A 459 -17.85 14.12 25.20
CA GLU A 459 -17.91 15.38 25.97
C GLU A 459 -17.14 16.52 25.30
N THR A 460 -16.05 16.19 24.60
CA THR A 460 -15.22 17.11 23.83
C THR A 460 -15.99 17.79 22.69
N MET A 461 -17.01 17.16 22.11
CA MET A 461 -17.87 17.82 21.11
C MET A 461 -18.72 18.94 21.74
N GLY A 462 -19.19 18.74 22.97
CA GLY A 462 -19.91 19.78 23.72
C GLY A 462 -19.00 20.96 24.10
N LEU A 463 -17.75 20.67 24.49
CA LEU A 463 -16.75 21.72 24.76
C LEU A 463 -16.37 22.49 23.50
N ALA A 464 -16.26 21.82 22.35
CA ALA A 464 -16.04 22.46 21.06
C ALA A 464 -17.19 23.40 20.69
N GLU A 465 -18.43 22.96 20.86
CA GLU A 465 -19.63 23.79 20.60
C GLU A 465 -19.65 25.05 21.46
N GLN A 466 -19.30 24.92 22.75
CA GLN A 466 -19.23 26.05 23.67
C GLN A 466 -18.17 27.06 23.24
N GLU A 467 -16.96 26.61 22.92
CA GLU A 467 -15.89 27.51 22.45
C GLU A 467 -16.24 28.14 21.09
N MET A 468 -16.91 27.42 20.19
CA MET A 468 -17.42 27.99 18.92
C MET A 468 -18.47 29.08 19.17
N ARG A 469 -19.32 28.93 20.19
CA ARG A 469 -20.29 29.94 20.60
C ARG A 469 -19.63 31.18 21.19
N ASP A 470 -18.59 31.01 22.00
CA ASP A 470 -17.84 32.14 22.58
C ASP A 470 -17.03 32.87 21.49
N SER A 471 -16.50 32.13 20.51
CA SER A 471 -15.91 32.69 19.30
C SER A 471 -16.93 33.51 18.49
N GLU A 472 -18.15 33.00 18.30
CA GLU A 472 -19.23 33.69 17.60
C GLU A 472 -19.55 35.05 18.27
N GLN A 473 -19.69 35.07 19.60
CA GLN A 473 -19.92 36.30 20.38
C GLN A 473 -18.76 37.28 20.26
N ALA A 474 -17.51 36.79 20.25
CA ALA A 474 -16.35 37.64 20.06
C ALA A 474 -16.32 38.26 18.65
N LEU A 475 -16.70 37.51 17.62
CA LEU A 475 -16.83 38.00 16.25
C LEU A 475 -18.01 38.97 16.09
N GLU A 476 -19.14 38.74 16.77
CA GLU A 476 -20.28 39.67 16.83
C GLU A 476 -19.88 41.02 17.44
N ASN A 477 -19.05 41.00 18.49
CA ASN A 477 -18.48 42.20 19.11
C ASN A 477 -17.30 42.81 18.31
N ASN A 478 -17.15 42.41 17.05
CA ASN A 478 -16.10 42.82 16.15
C ASN A 478 -14.69 42.68 16.75
N SER A 479 -14.46 41.62 17.52
CA SER A 479 -13.23 41.39 18.28
C SER A 479 -12.54 40.11 17.82
N PRO A 480 -11.91 40.10 16.63
CA PRO A 480 -11.27 38.90 16.09
C PRO A 480 -10.08 38.44 16.94
N SER A 481 -9.42 39.34 17.67
CA SER A 481 -8.33 38.96 18.60
C SER A 481 -8.80 38.14 19.80
N THR A 482 -10.04 38.31 20.26
CA THR A 482 -10.60 37.53 21.37
C THR A 482 -11.28 36.25 20.87
N SER A 483 -11.67 36.16 19.60
CA SER A 483 -12.22 34.95 18.98
C SER A 483 -11.15 33.87 18.73
N ILE A 484 -9.93 34.24 18.32
CA ILE A 484 -8.85 33.30 17.98
C ILE A 484 -8.60 32.21 19.04
N PRO A 485 -8.43 32.52 20.34
CA PRO A 485 -8.20 31.48 21.35
C PRO A 485 -9.36 30.50 21.48
N HIS A 486 -10.59 30.97 21.29
CA HIS A 486 -11.79 30.11 21.30
C HIS A 486 -11.81 29.19 20.09
N GLN A 487 -11.47 29.68 18.90
CA GLN A 487 -11.36 28.87 17.69
C GLN A 487 -10.25 27.80 17.80
N GLU A 488 -9.10 28.15 18.37
CA GLU A 488 -7.98 27.20 18.60
C GLU A 488 -8.38 26.07 19.56
N LYS A 489 -9.08 26.41 20.64
CA LYS A 489 -9.61 25.41 21.58
C LYS A 489 -10.71 24.56 20.95
N ALA A 490 -11.63 25.15 20.20
CA ALA A 490 -12.65 24.41 19.48
C ALA A 490 -12.02 23.36 18.54
N ILE A 491 -11.03 23.75 17.73
CA ILE A 491 -10.29 22.82 16.87
C ILE A 491 -9.63 21.71 17.67
N THR A 492 -9.04 22.04 18.82
CA THR A 492 -8.42 21.05 19.71
C THR A 492 -9.45 20.03 20.19
N TYR A 493 -10.58 20.51 20.73
CA TYR A 493 -11.65 19.62 21.20
C TYR A 493 -12.31 18.81 20.09
N LEU A 494 -12.42 19.34 18.86
CA LEU A 494 -12.91 18.59 17.71
C LEU A 494 -11.95 17.47 17.30
N LYS A 495 -10.63 17.73 17.34
CA LYS A 495 -9.60 16.71 17.11
C LYS A 495 -9.63 15.63 18.19
N ASP A 496 -9.79 16.03 19.45
CA ASP A 496 -9.92 15.08 20.57
C ASP A 496 -11.19 14.23 20.43
N ALA A 497 -12.31 14.82 20.02
CA ALA A 497 -13.55 14.09 19.70
C ALA A 497 -13.37 13.10 18.54
N GLN A 498 -12.66 13.51 17.48
CA GLN A 498 -12.35 12.64 16.36
C GLN A 498 -11.49 11.45 16.80
N GLU A 499 -10.54 11.68 17.70
CA GLU A 499 -9.71 10.62 18.25
C GLU A 499 -10.54 9.64 19.11
N ASP A 500 -11.43 10.15 19.98
CA ASP A 500 -12.31 9.31 20.81
C ASP A 500 -13.24 8.44 19.93
N LEU A 501 -13.88 9.04 18.92
CA LEU A 501 -14.72 8.30 17.96
C LEU A 501 -13.91 7.22 17.23
N ASN A 502 -12.68 7.54 16.81
CA ASN A 502 -11.79 6.56 16.19
C ASN A 502 -11.35 5.45 17.15
N GLN A 503 -11.10 5.76 18.42
CA GLN A 503 -10.76 4.78 19.45
C GLN A 503 -11.95 3.84 19.71
N LYS A 504 -13.16 4.38 19.83
CA LYS A 504 -14.41 3.62 19.96
C LYS A 504 -14.66 2.73 18.74
N LEU A 505 -14.47 3.26 17.53
CA LEU A 505 -14.57 2.49 16.28
C LEU A 505 -13.56 1.33 16.27
N ARG A 506 -12.30 1.60 16.62
CA ARG A 506 -11.25 0.58 16.72
C ARG A 506 -11.55 -0.46 17.80
N GLN A 507 -12.10 -0.06 18.94
CA GLN A 507 -12.48 -0.97 20.03
C GLN A 507 -13.64 -1.87 19.62
N ARG A 508 -14.67 -1.31 18.97
CA ARG A 508 -15.81 -2.07 18.43
C ARG A 508 -15.36 -3.03 17.33
N MET A 509 -14.47 -2.58 16.44
CA MET A 509 -13.81 -3.43 15.43
C MET A 509 -12.99 -4.54 16.10
N LYS A 510 -12.26 -4.25 17.18
CA LYS A 510 -11.48 -5.23 17.95
C LYS A 510 -12.39 -6.24 18.67
N GLN A 511 -13.56 -5.82 19.18
CA GLN A 511 -14.56 -6.72 19.76
C GLN A 511 -15.22 -7.61 18.70
N MET A 512 -15.52 -7.08 17.51
CA MET A 512 -16.06 -7.87 16.39
C MET A 512 -15.04 -8.89 15.87
N ILE A 513 -13.79 -8.47 15.71
CA ILE A 513 -12.65 -9.35 15.38
C ILE A 513 -12.39 -10.36 16.51
N GLY A 514 -12.71 -10.02 17.76
CA GLY A 514 -12.53 -10.85 18.94
C GLY A 514 -13.64 -11.88 19.22
N ILE A 515 -14.83 -11.73 18.63
CA ILE A 515 -15.96 -12.67 18.79
C ILE A 515 -16.07 -13.64 17.59
N GLY A 516 -15.44 -13.33 16.45
CA GLY A 516 -15.48 -14.16 15.23
C GLY A 516 -14.22 -14.97 14.89
N MET A 517 -13.08 -14.76 15.54
CA MET A 517 -11.84 -15.50 15.27
C MET A 517 -11.07 -15.79 16.54
N GLY A 518 -10.83 -17.07 16.81
CA GLY A 518 -9.84 -17.50 17.80
C GLY A 518 -8.48 -16.88 17.48
N ARG A 519 -7.96 -16.08 18.43
CA ARG A 519 -6.56 -15.67 18.60
C ARG A 519 -5.67 -15.68 17.34
N SER A 520 -5.80 -14.63 16.53
CA SER A 520 -4.77 -14.22 15.56
C SER A 520 -4.16 -12.90 16.02
N GLN A 521 -2.89 -12.95 16.46
CA GLN A 521 -2.07 -11.76 16.63
C GLN A 521 -1.82 -11.15 15.25
N LYS A 522 -2.18 -9.87 15.07
CA LYS A 522 -1.96 -9.13 13.81
C LYS A 522 -0.47 -8.76 13.69
N TYR A 523 0.14 -9.18 12.59
CA TYR A 523 1.46 -8.75 12.14
C TYR A 523 1.27 -7.87 10.89
N ASP A 524 2.07 -6.80 10.76
CA ASP A 524 2.17 -5.96 9.55
C ASP A 524 2.80 -6.77 8.38
N PRO A 525 2.52 -6.48 7.08
CA PRO A 525 3.08 -7.12 5.87
C PRO A 525 4.59 -7.41 5.80
N LEU A 526 5.40 -6.90 6.74
CA LEU A 526 6.82 -7.26 6.92
C LEU A 526 7.06 -8.24 8.10
N GLY A 527 6.02 -8.89 8.60
CA GLY A 527 6.13 -9.97 9.60
C GLY A 527 6.51 -9.52 11.01
N ARG A 528 6.22 -8.27 11.41
CA ARG A 528 6.51 -7.74 12.77
C ARG A 528 5.27 -7.79 13.67
N PRO A 529 5.37 -8.30 14.92
CA PRO A 529 4.23 -8.31 15.85
C PRO A 529 3.97 -6.88 16.35
N TYR A 530 2.70 -6.47 16.42
CA TYR A 530 2.32 -5.31 17.22
C TYR A 530 2.47 -5.66 18.70
N GLY A 531 3.58 -5.23 19.32
CA GLY A 531 3.76 -5.25 20.77
C GLY A 531 3.13 -4.01 21.39
N GLY A 532 1.90 -4.15 21.91
CA GLY A 532 1.32 -3.21 22.87
C GLY A 532 1.65 -3.68 24.29
N GLU A 533 2.21 -2.77 25.08
CA GLU A 533 2.51 -2.93 26.51
C GLU A 533 1.23 -3.06 27.34
N GLU A 534 1.20 -3.98 28.31
CA GLU A 534 0.76 -3.72 29.69
C GLU A 534 1.13 -4.90 30.63
N GLU A 535 1.35 -4.54 31.90
CA GLU A 535 2.28 -5.12 32.88
C GLU A 535 1.77 -6.33 33.69
N ALA A 536 2.71 -7.17 34.18
CA ALA A 536 2.67 -7.74 35.53
C ALA A 536 4.06 -8.26 35.99
N ASP A 537 4.64 -7.50 36.92
CA ASP A 537 5.53 -7.89 38.06
C ASP A 537 6.95 -8.49 37.87
N GLY A 538 7.95 -7.82 38.48
CA GLY A 538 9.06 -8.50 39.18
C GLY A 538 10.52 -8.41 38.68
N LYS A 539 11.20 -7.30 38.99
CA LYS A 539 12.66 -7.10 39.21
C LYS A 539 13.64 -6.91 38.02
N PRO A 540 14.75 -6.16 38.25
CA PRO A 540 15.46 -5.43 37.19
C PRO A 540 16.81 -6.06 36.82
N ASN A 541 17.18 -6.02 35.52
CA ASN A 541 18.54 -5.69 35.13
C ASN A 541 18.72 -5.48 33.61
N GLY A 542 19.43 -4.40 33.29
CA GLY A 542 20.41 -4.36 32.20
C GLY A 542 19.91 -4.07 30.78
N SER A 543 19.98 -2.78 30.41
CA SER A 543 20.16 -2.30 29.02
C SER A 543 18.93 -2.31 28.10
N ARG A 544 17.93 -1.47 28.43
CA ARG A 544 16.84 -1.11 27.52
C ARG A 544 17.18 0.21 26.80
N VAL A 545 17.60 0.14 25.53
CA VAL A 545 17.65 1.32 24.67
C VAL A 545 16.22 1.68 24.30
N LYS A 546 15.76 2.83 24.80
CA LYS A 546 14.41 3.37 24.64
C LYS A 546 14.26 3.86 23.19
N VAL A 547 13.44 3.19 22.38
CA VAL A 547 13.11 3.67 21.03
C VAL A 547 12.17 4.88 21.16
N PRO A 548 12.53 6.06 20.61
CA PRO A 548 11.73 7.27 20.74
C PRO A 548 10.37 7.21 20.03
N ASP A 549 9.34 7.72 20.72
CA ASP A 549 7.97 7.93 20.22
C ASP A 549 7.94 8.84 18.97
N ALA A 550 6.89 8.75 18.15
CA ALA A 550 6.74 9.48 16.87
C ALA A 550 6.88 11.00 17.03
N LEU A 551 6.55 11.52 18.21
CA LEU A 551 6.69 12.92 18.59
C LEU A 551 8.15 13.35 18.82
N GLN A 552 9.03 12.42 19.20
CA GLN A 552 10.47 12.65 19.36
C GLN A 552 11.22 12.57 18.02
N LYS A 553 10.76 11.75 17.07
CA LYS A 553 11.32 11.72 15.70
C LYS A 553 11.10 13.05 14.97
N LYS A 554 9.89 13.63 15.03
CA LYS A 554 9.63 14.97 14.47
C LYS A 554 10.53 16.05 15.08
N ARG A 555 10.75 16.01 16.41
CA ARG A 555 11.68 16.95 17.08
C ARG A 555 13.14 16.73 16.66
N ILE A 556 13.57 15.49 16.46
CA ILE A 556 14.93 15.18 15.98
C ILE A 556 15.10 15.68 14.54
N ASP A 557 14.08 15.49 13.68
CA ASP A 557 14.09 16.00 12.31
C ASP A 557 14.11 17.53 12.25
N GLU A 558 13.36 18.21 13.13
CA GLU A 558 13.42 19.67 13.28
C GLU A 558 14.78 20.17 13.78
N ILE A 559 15.40 19.46 14.72
CA ILE A 559 16.74 19.78 15.23
C ILE A 559 17.79 19.58 14.13
N LEU A 560 17.75 18.46 13.40
CA LEU A 560 18.69 18.17 12.30
C LEU A 560 18.52 19.15 11.14
N LYS A 561 17.29 19.53 10.81
CA LYS A 561 17.00 20.57 9.81
C LYS A 561 17.59 21.91 10.25
N THR A 562 17.36 22.31 11.50
CA THR A 562 17.91 23.56 12.06
C THR A 562 19.44 23.56 12.10
N LEU A 563 20.07 22.43 12.42
CA LEU A 563 21.53 22.29 12.43
C LEU A 563 22.12 22.33 11.01
N ARG A 564 21.48 21.69 10.01
CA ARG A 564 21.89 21.78 8.61
C ARG A 564 21.78 23.19 8.06
N ASP A 565 20.65 23.84 8.27
CA ASP A 565 20.40 25.22 7.82
C ASP A 565 21.43 26.19 8.41
N ARG A 566 21.74 26.07 9.71
CA ARG A 566 22.75 26.91 10.38
C ARG A 566 24.19 26.57 9.99
N SER A 567 24.47 25.33 9.59
CA SER A 567 25.80 24.91 9.12
C SER A 567 26.12 25.37 7.69
N GLY A 568 25.09 25.66 6.88
CA GLY A 568 25.19 26.15 5.51
C GLY A 568 25.18 27.68 5.38
N ASP A 569 24.97 28.40 6.47
CA ASP A 569 24.96 29.86 6.50
C ASP A 569 26.41 30.41 6.60
N PHE A 570 26.98 30.74 5.44
CA PHE A 570 28.36 31.23 5.31
C PHE A 570 28.63 32.60 5.98
N GLY A 571 27.60 33.30 6.46
CA GLY A 571 27.74 34.58 7.16
C GLY A 571 28.09 34.47 8.65
N ARG A 572 28.12 33.25 9.21
CA ARG A 572 28.35 33.00 10.64
C ARG A 572 29.83 32.91 11.02
N PRO A 573 30.19 33.22 12.28
CA PRO A 573 31.55 33.04 12.79
C PRO A 573 32.04 31.59 12.62
N ALA A 574 33.32 31.42 12.25
CA ALA A 574 33.91 30.11 11.94
C ALA A 574 33.81 29.10 13.10
N ASP A 575 33.86 29.58 14.34
CA ASP A 575 33.77 28.74 15.54
C ASP A 575 32.36 28.15 15.73
N GLU A 576 31.31 28.90 15.40
CA GLU A 576 29.92 28.40 15.43
C GLU A 576 29.67 27.38 14.32
N LEU A 577 30.19 27.61 13.12
CA LEU A 577 30.07 26.67 12.01
C LEU A 577 30.74 25.33 12.34
N ASN A 578 31.91 25.36 12.97
CA ASN A 578 32.60 24.16 13.43
C ASN A 578 31.83 23.46 14.56
N TYR A 579 31.17 24.22 15.45
CA TYR A 579 30.30 23.67 16.49
C TYR A 579 29.09 22.93 15.90
N PHE A 580 28.38 23.52 14.92
CA PHE A 580 27.24 22.88 14.26
C PHE A 580 27.66 21.65 13.43
N ARG A 581 28.80 21.70 12.73
CA ARG A 581 29.35 20.54 12.00
C ARG A 581 29.75 19.39 12.92
N ARG A 582 30.27 19.70 14.13
CA ARG A 582 30.61 18.66 15.13
C ARG A 582 29.35 18.03 15.71
N LEU A 583 28.32 18.82 15.99
CA LEU A 583 27.02 18.30 16.42
C LEU A 583 26.39 17.42 15.34
N LEU A 584 26.43 17.84 14.07
CA LEU A 584 25.94 17.03 12.94
C LEU A 584 26.70 15.71 12.72
N ARG A 585 27.91 15.54 13.28
CA ARG A 585 28.65 14.27 13.23
C ARG A 585 28.31 13.32 14.38
N GLN A 586 27.66 13.81 15.43
CA GLN A 586 27.31 13.03 16.63
C GLN A 586 25.89 12.45 16.56
N PHE A 587 25.09 12.93 15.62
CA PHE A 587 23.87 12.29 15.15
C PHE A 587 24.18 11.47 13.90
#